data_AF-A0AAV5TQ42-F1
#
_entry.id   AF-A0AAV5TQ42-F1
#
_cell.length_a   1.000
_cell.length_b   1.000
_cell.length_c   1.000
_cell.angle_alpha   90.00
_cell.angle_beta   90.00
_cell.angle_gamma   90.00
#
_symmetry.space_group_name_H-M   'P 1'
#
loop_
_entity.id
_entity.type
_entity.pdbx_description
1 polymer ?
#
loop_
_entity_poly.entity_id
_entity_poly.type
_entity_poly.pdbx_seq_one_letter_code
_entity_poly.pdbx_strand_id
1 'polypeptide(L)'
;GASGKRNQQEESSGDIGVRLNINLRERCRMHDLNEALDDLRAVIPYAHGSTVRKLSKIATLLLAKNHIIMQASAIDELRQMVTTLQKQIKDHEQKKREEEKEEVTVSTVP
;
A
#
# COMPACT_ATOMS: atom_id res chain seq x y z
N GLY A 1 -34.91 26.63 -57.55
CA GLY A 1 -33.69 25.80 -57.56
C GLY A 1 -33.55 25.14 -56.21
N ALA A 2 -33.87 23.85 -56.13
CA ALA A 2 -33.87 23.06 -54.90
C ALA A 2 -32.69 22.09 -54.90
N SER A 3 -31.49 22.59 -54.62
CA SER A 3 -30.28 21.75 -54.49
C SER A 3 -29.35 22.42 -53.48
N GLY A 4 -29.20 21.85 -52.29
CA GLY A 4 -28.21 22.36 -51.32
C GLY A 4 -28.28 21.86 -49.88
N LYS A 5 -29.29 21.09 -49.46
CA LYS A 5 -29.47 20.71 -48.03
C LYS A 5 -29.11 19.27 -47.64
N ARG A 6 -28.68 18.41 -48.58
CA ARG A 6 -28.49 16.97 -48.31
C ARG A 6 -27.10 16.57 -47.78
N ASN A 7 -26.14 17.48 -47.71
CA ASN A 7 -24.74 17.12 -47.42
C ASN A 7 -24.21 17.50 -46.00
N GLN A 8 -25.06 18.01 -45.09
CA GLN A 8 -24.64 18.36 -43.71
C GLN A 8 -25.09 17.35 -42.64
N GLN A 9 -25.97 16.41 -42.97
CA GLN A 9 -26.49 15.42 -42.00
C GLN A 9 -25.61 14.16 -41.88
N GLU A 10 -24.83 13.82 -42.91
CA GLU A 10 -23.98 12.62 -42.90
C GLU A 10 -22.63 12.85 -42.20
N GLU A 11 -22.00 14.02 -42.34
CA GLU A 11 -20.75 14.34 -41.61
C GLU A 11 -20.96 14.41 -40.09
N SER A 12 -22.11 14.91 -39.64
CA SER A 12 -22.50 14.99 -38.22
C SER A 12 -22.68 13.60 -37.57
N SER A 13 -23.18 12.62 -38.33
CA SER A 13 -23.44 11.27 -37.81
C SER A 13 -22.15 10.50 -37.51
N GLY A 14 -21.11 10.71 -38.32
CA GLY A 14 -19.77 10.16 -38.08
C GLY A 14 -19.10 10.78 -36.84
N ASP A 15 -19.20 12.10 -36.66
CA ASP A 15 -18.68 12.80 -35.48
C ASP A 15 -19.40 12.36 -34.18
N ILE A 16 -20.72 12.18 -34.22
CA ILE A 16 -21.49 11.66 -33.08
C ILE A 16 -21.04 10.23 -32.72
N GLY A 17 -20.83 9.36 -33.71
CA GLY A 17 -20.33 7.99 -33.49
C GLY A 17 -18.94 7.97 -32.84
N VAL A 18 -18.03 8.83 -33.32
CA VAL A 18 -16.68 8.99 -32.74
C VAL A 18 -16.77 9.50 -31.30
N ARG A 19 -17.56 10.54 -31.05
CA ARG A 19 -17.78 11.07 -29.70
C ARG A 19 -18.34 10.02 -28.74
N LEU A 20 -19.31 9.20 -29.18
CA LEU A 20 -19.87 8.13 -28.36
C LEU A 20 -18.82 7.05 -28.03
N ASN A 21 -18.00 6.66 -29.01
CA ASN A 21 -16.93 5.69 -28.80
C ASN A 21 -15.87 6.19 -27.82
N ILE A 22 -15.46 7.46 -27.94
CA ILE A 22 -14.53 8.11 -27.00
C ILE A 22 -15.11 8.13 -25.58
N ASN A 23 -16.37 8.52 -25.42
CA ASN A 23 -17.02 8.53 -24.10
C ASN A 23 -17.13 7.13 -23.50
N LEU A 24 -17.43 6.11 -24.31
CA LEU A 24 -17.47 4.73 -23.84
C LEU A 24 -16.09 4.28 -23.34
N ARG A 25 -15.04 4.55 -24.12
CA ARG A 25 -13.66 4.21 -23.76
C ARG A 25 -13.23 4.87 -22.45
N GLU A 26 -13.53 6.16 -22.27
CA GLU A 26 -13.17 6.87 -21.03
C GLU A 26 -13.98 6.36 -19.83
N ARG A 27 -15.25 5.97 -20.03
CA ARG A 27 -16.02 5.29 -18.98
C ARG A 27 -15.36 3.99 -18.55
N CYS A 28 -14.97 3.13 -19.49
CA CYS A 28 -14.25 1.89 -19.18
C CYS A 28 -12.95 2.17 -18.41
N ARG A 29 -12.12 3.10 -18.90
CA ARG A 29 -10.88 3.50 -18.21
C ARG A 29 -11.12 3.98 -16.78
N MET A 30 -12.20 4.74 -16.57
CA MET A 30 -12.59 5.21 -15.24
C MET A 30 -13.14 4.09 -14.35
N HIS A 31 -13.72 3.02 -14.91
CA HIS A 31 -14.14 1.85 -14.14
C HIS A 31 -12.93 1.07 -13.65
N ASP A 32 -11.97 0.78 -14.53
CA ASP A 32 -10.71 0.11 -14.17
C ASP A 32 -9.95 0.88 -13.07
N LEU A 33 -9.91 2.22 -13.20
CA LEU A 33 -9.29 3.08 -12.19
C LEU A 33 -10.02 3.03 -10.84
N ASN A 34 -11.36 2.98 -10.86
CA ASN A 34 -12.13 2.92 -9.62
C ASN A 34 -12.00 1.56 -8.94
N GLU A 35 -11.91 0.48 -9.72
CA GLU A 35 -11.65 -0.88 -9.25
C GLU A 35 -10.30 -0.97 -8.55
N ALA A 36 -9.22 -0.51 -9.20
CA ALA A 36 -7.89 -0.45 -8.58
C ALA A 36 -7.86 0.40 -7.29
N LEU A 37 -8.68 1.46 -7.22
CA LEU A 37 -8.78 2.29 -6.03
C LEU A 37 -9.58 1.59 -4.91
N ASP A 38 -10.54 0.74 -5.25
CA ASP A 38 -11.26 -0.09 -4.29
C ASP A 38 -10.37 -1.22 -3.74
N ASP A 39 -9.53 -1.82 -4.57
CA ASP A 39 -8.47 -2.74 -4.12
C ASP A 39 -7.49 -2.03 -3.17
N LEU A 40 -7.12 -0.79 -3.47
CA LEU A 40 -6.31 0.01 -2.55
C LEU A 40 -7.04 0.27 -1.23
N ARG A 41 -8.36 0.51 -1.25
CA ARG A 41 -9.12 0.64 0.00
C ARG A 41 -9.01 -0.64 0.83
N ALA A 42 -9.17 -1.81 0.20
CA ALA A 42 -9.17 -3.15 0.82
C ALA A 42 -8.00 -3.40 1.80
N VAL A 43 -6.86 -2.79 1.54
CA VAL A 43 -5.61 -2.96 2.31
C VAL A 43 -5.32 -1.83 3.30
N ILE A 44 -6.16 -0.80 3.36
CA ILE A 44 -6.00 0.32 4.30
C ILE A 44 -6.67 -0.04 5.64
N PRO A 45 -5.93 0.03 6.76
CA PRO A 45 -6.51 -0.18 8.09
C PRO A 45 -7.68 0.78 8.35
N TYR A 46 -8.75 0.26 8.96
CA TYR A 46 -9.95 1.03 9.34
C TYR A 46 -10.76 1.61 8.16
N ALA A 47 -10.41 1.26 6.91
CA ALA A 47 -11.20 1.63 5.73
C ALA A 47 -12.43 0.74 5.50
N HIS A 48 -12.62 -0.30 6.34
CA HIS A 48 -13.68 -1.30 6.22
C HIS A 48 -14.42 -1.50 7.54
N GLY A 49 -15.71 -1.81 7.43
CA GLY A 49 -16.60 -2.13 8.53
C GLY A 49 -18.05 -1.92 8.10
N SER A 50 -18.98 -2.72 8.62
CA SER A 50 -20.41 -2.62 8.28
C SER A 50 -21.02 -1.23 8.57
N THR A 51 -20.39 -0.46 9.46
CA THR A 51 -20.78 0.90 9.85
C THR A 51 -19.91 2.00 9.25
N VAL A 52 -18.81 1.64 8.57
CA VAL A 52 -17.83 2.59 8.04
C VAL A 52 -18.20 2.95 6.60
N ARG A 53 -18.41 4.25 6.36
CA ARG A 53 -18.75 4.76 5.03
C ARG A 53 -17.54 4.63 4.08
N LYS A 54 -17.82 4.30 2.81
CA LYS A 54 -16.79 4.29 1.74
C LYS A 54 -16.02 5.61 1.70
N LEU A 55 -14.71 5.51 1.78
CA LEU A 55 -13.80 6.65 1.75
C LEU A 55 -13.81 7.35 0.39
N SER A 56 -13.67 8.68 0.40
CA SER A 56 -13.46 9.46 -0.83
C SER A 56 -12.13 9.10 -1.50
N LYS A 57 -11.96 9.44 -2.79
CA LYS A 57 -10.70 9.19 -3.51
C LYS A 57 -9.52 9.85 -2.80
N ILE A 58 -9.68 11.10 -2.37
CA ILE A 58 -8.65 11.86 -1.66
C ILE A 58 -8.33 11.23 -0.31
N ALA A 59 -9.35 10.87 0.49
CA ALA A 59 -9.14 10.24 1.78
C ALA A 59 -8.43 8.89 1.66
N THR A 60 -8.77 8.11 0.64
CA THR A 60 -8.12 6.82 0.34
C THR A 60 -6.63 7.02 0.06
N LEU A 61 -6.28 7.97 -0.81
CA LEU A 61 -4.88 8.26 -1.14
C LEU A 61 -4.08 8.78 0.07
N LEU A 62 -4.70 9.63 0.89
CA LEU A 62 -4.07 10.16 2.10
C LEU A 62 -3.77 9.06 3.11
N LEU A 63 -4.76 8.20 3.39
CA LEU A 63 -4.60 7.08 4.32
C LEU A 63 -3.61 6.04 3.79
N ALA A 64 -3.63 5.73 2.50
CA ALA A 64 -2.65 4.84 1.87
C ALA A 64 -1.21 5.35 2.07
N LYS A 65 -0.97 6.64 1.78
CA LYS A 65 0.35 7.27 1.98
C LYS A 65 0.80 7.16 3.44
N ASN A 66 -0.08 7.49 4.38
CA ASN A 66 0.24 7.45 5.80
C ASN A 66 0.49 6.01 6.27
N HIS A 67 -0.28 5.05 5.78
CA HIS A 67 -0.11 3.63 6.10
C HIS A 67 1.27 3.11 5.66
N ILE A 68 1.71 3.45 4.44
CA ILE A 68 3.05 3.09 3.96
C ILE A 68 4.14 3.66 4.87
N ILE A 69 4.03 4.93 5.26
CA ILE A 69 5.02 5.58 6.15
C ILE A 69 5.05 4.87 7.52
N MET A 70 3.89 4.60 8.12
CA MET A 70 3.82 3.90 9.41
C MET A 70 4.40 2.48 9.32
N GLN A 71 4.12 1.74 8.25
CA GLN A 71 4.67 0.40 8.05
C GLN A 71 6.19 0.43 7.92
N ALA A 72 6.75 1.41 7.21
CA ALA A 72 8.20 1.58 7.10
C ALA A 72 8.83 1.83 8.48
N SER A 73 8.28 2.77 9.26
CA SER A 73 8.75 3.03 10.63
C SER A 73 8.65 1.80 11.53
N ALA A 74 7.53 1.07 11.49
CA ALA A 74 7.35 -0.15 12.27
C ALA A 74 8.38 -1.24 11.90
N ILE A 75 8.73 -1.38 10.62
CA ILE A 75 9.76 -2.32 10.17
C ILE A 75 11.13 -1.94 10.73
N ASP A 76 11.48 -0.66 10.73
CA ASP A 76 12.77 -0.20 11.25
C ASP A 76 12.86 -0.36 12.77
N GLU A 77 11.77 -0.09 13.51
CA GLU A 77 11.67 -0.37 14.94
C GLU A 77 11.84 -1.87 15.24
N LEU A 78 11.19 -2.74 14.46
CA LEU A 78 11.33 -4.20 14.61
C LEU A 78 12.77 -4.67 14.34
N ARG A 79 13.44 -4.12 13.32
CA ARG A 79 14.86 -4.41 13.05
C ARG A 79 15.76 -3.99 14.21
N GLN A 80 15.50 -2.82 14.80
CA GLN A 80 16.24 -2.34 15.95
C GLN A 80 16.01 -3.23 17.18
N MET A 81 14.76 -3.65 17.43
CA MET A 81 14.44 -4.58 18.52
C MET A 81 15.13 -5.93 18.34
N VAL A 82 15.12 -6.50 17.13
CA VAL A 82 15.84 -7.75 16.83
C VAL A 82 17.34 -7.60 17.08
N THR A 83 17.94 -6.50 16.65
CA THR A 83 19.37 -6.22 16.87
C THR A 83 19.70 -6.12 18.36
N THR A 84 18.87 -5.42 19.13
CA THR A 84 19.03 -5.29 20.58
C THR A 84 18.93 -6.65 21.27
N LEU A 85 17.92 -7.46 20.92
CA LEU A 85 17.74 -8.80 21.47
C LEU A 85 18.92 -9.73 21.12
N GLN A 86 19.42 -9.68 19.89
CA GLN A 86 20.60 -10.43 19.48
C GLN A 86 21.85 -10.05 20.29
N LYS A 87 22.03 -8.75 20.56
CA LYS A 87 23.12 -8.29 21.43
C LYS A 87 22.95 -8.81 22.86
N GLN A 88 21.75 -8.70 23.43
CA GLN A 88 21.47 -9.22 24.78
C GLN A 88 21.74 -10.72 24.91
N ILE A 89 21.37 -11.51 23.89
CA ILE A 89 21.66 -12.95 23.87
C ILE A 89 23.17 -13.20 23.89
N LYS A 90 23.94 -12.51 23.04
CA LYS A 90 25.41 -12.65 23.00
C LYS A 90 26.06 -12.26 24.32
N ASP A 91 25.62 -11.15 24.91
CA ASP A 91 26.14 -10.66 26.19
C ASP A 91 25.84 -11.68 27.31
N HIS A 92 24.64 -12.27 27.33
CA HIS A 92 24.28 -13.34 28.28
C HIS A 92 25.11 -14.61 28.09
N GLU A 93 25.35 -15.05 26.86
CA GLU A 93 26.20 -16.22 26.57
C GLU A 93 27.66 -15.99 26.96
N GLN A 94 28.18 -14.78 26.75
CA GLN A 94 29.53 -14.44 27.16
C GLN A 94 29.67 -14.42 28.68
N LYS A 95 28.73 -13.78 29.38
CA LYS A 95 28.71 -13.76 30.84
C LYS A 95 28.67 -15.17 31.44
N LYS A 96 27.85 -16.05 30.88
CA LYS A 96 27.79 -17.46 31.30
C LYS A 96 29.13 -18.17 31.12
N ARG A 97 29.82 -17.94 29.99
CA ARG A 97 31.17 -18.49 29.75
C ARG A 97 32.22 -17.93 30.71
N GLU A 98 32.09 -16.69 31.15
CA GLU A 98 33.00 -16.07 32.13
C GLU A 98 32.76 -16.64 33.53
N GLU A 99 31.49 -16.79 33.94
CA GLU A 99 31.10 -17.44 35.21
C GLU A 99 31.58 -18.90 35.27
N GLU A 100 31.42 -19.68 34.20
CA GLU A 100 31.92 -21.06 34.10
C GLU A 100 33.45 -21.13 34.22
N LYS A 101 34.19 -20.14 33.69
CA LYS A 101 35.65 -20.08 33.81
C LYS A 101 36.09 -19.75 35.23
N GLU A 102 35.43 -18.82 35.89
CA GLU A 102 35.73 -18.47 37.28
C GLU A 102 35.49 -19.67 38.23
N GLU A 103 34.38 -20.40 38.06
CA GLU A 103 34.06 -21.58 38.86
C GLU A 103 35.13 -22.69 38.75
N VAL A 104 35.61 -22.96 37.53
CA VAL A 104 36.67 -23.96 37.29
C VAL A 104 38.01 -23.54 37.94
N THR A 105 38.35 -22.25 37.88
CA THR A 105 39.60 -21.76 38.49
C THR A 105 39.62 -21.89 40.01
N VAL A 106 38.49 -21.64 40.68
CA VAL A 106 38.38 -21.73 42.15
C VAL A 106 38.48 -23.19 42.62
N SER A 107 37.95 -24.14 41.86
CA SER A 107 38.00 -25.58 42.21
C SER A 107 39.39 -26.23 42.03
N THR A 108 40.34 -25.56 41.36
CA THR A 108 41.65 -26.14 41.01
C THR A 108 42.77 -25.67 41.94
N VAL A 109 42.46 -24.85 42.95
CA VAL A 109 43.45 -24.42 43.96
C VAL A 109 43.61 -25.53 45.01
N PRO A 110 44.83 -26.08 45.21
CA PRO A 110 45.10 -27.19 46.14
C PRO A 110 44.97 -26.83 47.62
#